data_AF-A0A1F7BPF5-F1
#
_entry.id   AF-A0A1F7BPF5-F1
#
_cell.length_a   1.000
_cell.length_b   1.000
_cell.length_c   1.000
_cell.angle_alpha   90.00
_cell.angle_beta   90.00
_cell.angle_gamma   90.00
#
_symmetry.space_group_name_H-M   'P 1'
#
loop_
_entity.id
_entity.type
_entity.pdbx_description
1 polymer ?
#
loop_
_entity_poly.entity_id
_entity_poly.type
_entity_poly.pdbx_seq_one_letter_code
_entity_poly.pdbx_strand_id
1 'polypeptide(L)'
;MTSEEFITAVQSFSGLESAMIEELMQLSPTLTPEQRKRAAVQLTPLSAELGKLQKVWKGLTEDASAILQVCRHTFLPQIRQIEESVDHDAALKKAEASLITT
;
A
#
# COMPACT_ATOMS: atom_id res chain seq x y z
N MET A 1 -17.00 33.47 5.18
CA MET A 1 -15.84 32.62 5.46
C MET A 1 -14.59 33.43 5.18
N THR A 2 -13.72 33.59 6.18
CA THR A 2 -12.44 34.32 6.05
C THR A 2 -11.38 33.44 5.39
N SER A 3 -10.21 34.00 5.09
CA SER A 3 -9.14 33.25 4.41
C SER A 3 -8.51 32.25 5.37
N GLU A 4 -8.38 32.64 6.63
CA GLU A 4 -7.89 31.79 7.72
C GLU A 4 -8.84 30.63 8.02
N GLU A 5 -10.16 30.88 8.05
CA GLU A 5 -11.17 29.82 8.21
C GLU A 5 -11.06 28.80 7.07
N PHE A 6 -10.84 29.27 5.84
CA PHE A 6 -10.69 28.40 4.68
C PHE A 6 -9.38 27.60 4.72
N ILE A 7 -8.27 28.25 5.05
CA ILE A 7 -6.97 27.57 5.19
C ILE A 7 -7.05 26.48 6.27
N THR A 8 -7.64 26.79 7.43
CA THR A 8 -7.83 25.82 8.52
C THR A 8 -8.69 24.64 8.06
N ALA A 9 -9.77 24.90 7.33
CA ALA A 9 -10.62 23.84 6.78
C ALA A 9 -9.86 22.95 5.80
N VAL A 10 -9.10 23.53 4.87
CA VAL A 10 -8.31 22.79 3.88
C VAL A 10 -7.21 21.96 4.55
N GLN A 11 -6.55 22.48 5.58
CA GLN A 11 -5.55 21.74 6.35
C GLN A 11 -6.13 20.53 7.10
N SER A 12 -7.42 20.55 7.41
CA SER A 12 -8.12 19.42 8.05
C SER A 12 -8.49 18.29 7.07
N PHE A 13 -8.30 18.49 5.76
CA PHE A 13 -8.64 17.51 4.73
C PHE A 13 -7.66 16.35 4.72
N SER A 14 -8.10 15.21 5.25
CA SER A 14 -7.26 14.03 5.48
C SER A 14 -6.98 13.17 4.22
N GLY A 15 -7.64 13.45 3.10
CA GLY A 15 -7.48 12.69 1.85
C GLY A 15 -6.86 13.47 0.70
N LEU A 16 -6.48 14.74 0.90
CA LEU A 16 -5.79 15.52 -0.13
C LEU A 16 -4.28 15.43 0.04
N GLU A 17 -3.55 15.44 -1.07
CA GLU A 17 -2.10 15.52 -1.05
C GLU A 17 -1.61 16.89 -0.59
N SER A 18 -0.41 16.95 -0.01
CA SER A 18 0.19 18.19 0.49
C SER A 18 0.28 19.28 -0.59
N ALA A 19 0.62 18.91 -1.84
CA ALA A 19 0.67 19.85 -2.95
C ALA A 19 -0.71 20.47 -3.27
N MET A 20 -1.78 19.67 -3.23
CA MET A 20 -3.14 20.16 -3.45
C MET A 20 -3.60 21.10 -2.31
N ILE A 21 -3.21 20.78 -1.07
CA ILE A 21 -3.46 21.65 0.09
C ILE A 21 -2.73 22.99 -0.08
N GLU A 22 -1.47 22.98 -0.51
CA GLU A 22 -0.69 24.19 -0.78
C GLU A 22 -1.32 25.04 -1.88
N GLU A 23 -1.74 24.44 -3.01
CA GLU A 23 -2.43 25.16 -4.08
C GLU A 23 -3.73 25.81 -3.60
N LEU A 24 -4.55 25.08 -2.83
CA LEU A 24 -5.79 25.62 -2.25
C LEU A 24 -5.53 26.76 -1.27
N MET A 25 -4.45 26.68 -0.48
CA MET A 25 -4.02 27.76 0.40
C MET A 25 -3.59 29.01 -0.37
N GLN A 26 -2.85 28.84 -1.48
CA GLN A 26 -2.42 29.94 -2.37
C GLN A 26 -3.60 30.59 -3.10
N LEU A 27 -4.66 29.83 -3.41
CA LEU A 27 -5.88 30.34 -4.03
C LEU A 27 -6.82 31.04 -3.03
N SER A 28 -6.74 30.75 -1.73
CA SER A 28 -7.56 31.38 -0.68
C SER A 28 -7.69 32.92 -0.78
N PRO A 29 -6.60 33.71 -0.96
CA PRO A 29 -6.70 35.17 -1.08
C PRO A 29 -7.36 35.67 -2.37
N THR A 30 -7.38 34.88 -3.45
CA THR A 30 -7.99 35.28 -4.73
C THR A 30 -9.49 34.97 -4.78
N LEU A 31 -9.97 34.12 -3.87
CA LEU A 31 -11.38 33.71 -3.81
C LEU A 31 -12.21 34.66 -2.94
N THR A 32 -13.44 34.94 -3.39
CA THR A 32 -14.43 35.62 -2.56
C THR A 32 -14.85 34.75 -1.36
N PRO A 33 -15.40 35.35 -0.29
CA PRO A 33 -15.88 34.60 0.88
C PRO A 33 -16.90 33.50 0.54
N GLU A 34 -17.77 33.73 -0.44
CA GLU A 34 -18.78 32.75 -0.89
C GLU A 34 -18.16 31.62 -1.70
N GLN A 35 -17.16 31.91 -2.55
CA GLN A 35 -16.42 30.89 -3.28
C GLN A 35 -15.63 29.99 -2.33
N ARG A 36 -14.98 30.55 -1.31
CA ARG A 36 -14.30 29.78 -0.25
C ARG A 36 -15.26 28.85 0.48
N LYS A 37 -16.42 29.38 0.88
CA LYS A 37 -17.46 28.59 1.56
C LYS A 37 -17.95 27.44 0.67
N ARG A 38 -18.23 27.71 -0.61
CA ARG A 38 -18.67 26.68 -1.56
C ARG A 38 -17.60 25.62 -1.80
N ALA A 39 -16.36 26.03 -1.99
CA ALA A 39 -15.23 25.13 -2.18
C ALA A 39 -15.03 24.23 -0.96
N ALA A 40 -15.03 24.80 0.26
CA ALA A 40 -14.90 24.01 1.49
C ALA A 40 -16.04 22.98 1.61
N VAL A 41 -17.30 23.37 1.35
CA VAL A 41 -18.44 22.45 1.42
C VAL A 41 -18.34 21.33 0.37
N GLN A 42 -17.90 21.63 -0.85
CA GLN A 42 -17.77 20.64 -1.91
C GLN A 42 -16.57 19.70 -1.71
N LEU A 43 -15.45 20.21 -1.20
CA LEU A 43 -14.22 19.44 -1.01
C LEU A 43 -14.23 18.58 0.25
N THR A 44 -15.03 18.93 1.26
CA THR A 44 -15.14 18.15 2.51
C THR A 44 -15.55 16.68 2.27
N PRO A 45 -16.65 16.36 1.55
CA PRO A 45 -17.01 14.96 1.31
C PRO A 45 -15.99 14.24 0.42
N LEU A 46 -15.40 14.94 -0.55
CA LEU A 46 -14.39 14.36 -1.45
C LEU A 46 -13.11 14.00 -0.69
N SER A 47 -12.62 14.89 0.18
CA SER A 47 -11.43 14.62 0.99
C SER A 47 -11.67 13.48 1.99
N ALA A 48 -12.87 13.37 2.55
CA ALA A 48 -13.22 12.26 3.43
C ALA A 48 -13.24 10.91 2.68
N GLU A 49 -13.85 10.85 1.49
CA GLU A 49 -13.86 9.64 0.66
C GLU A 49 -12.46 9.25 0.17
N LEU A 50 -11.66 10.22 -0.29
CA LEU A 50 -10.26 9.98 -0.66
C LEU A 50 -9.43 9.46 0.52
N GLY A 51 -9.63 10.01 1.72
CA GLY A 51 -8.95 9.55 2.94
C GLY A 51 -9.33 8.11 3.31
N LYS A 52 -10.60 7.71 3.12
CA LYS A 52 -11.03 6.32 3.30
C LYS A 52 -10.38 5.40 2.27
N LEU A 53 -10.39 5.78 1.00
CA LEU A 53 -9.80 5.00 -0.09
C LEU A 53 -8.30 4.80 0.11
N GLN A 54 -7.57 5.84 0.51
CA GLN A 54 -6.13 5.72 0.82
C GLN A 54 -5.88 4.74 1.97
N LYS A 55 -6.69 4.75 3.04
CA LYS A 55 -6.56 3.77 4.13
C LYS A 55 -6.83 2.34 3.67
N VAL A 56 -7.86 2.13 2.87
CA VAL A 56 -8.18 0.81 2.29
C VAL A 56 -7.04 0.32 1.41
N TRP A 57 -6.52 1.19 0.55
CA TRP A 57 -5.42 0.83 -0.35
C TRP A 57 -4.14 0.50 0.42
N LYS A 58 -3.82 1.29 1.45
CA LYS A 58 -2.68 1.01 2.33
C LYS A 58 -2.82 -0.33 3.04
N GLY A 59 -4.00 -0.64 3.58
CA GLY A 59 -4.28 -1.95 4.20
C GLY A 59 -4.07 -3.11 3.22
N LEU A 60 -4.60 -2.99 2.01
CA LEU A 60 -4.41 -3.99 0.94
C LEU A 60 -2.93 -4.20 0.59
N THR A 61 -2.13 -3.12 0.54
CA THR A 61 -0.69 -3.25 0.27
C THR A 61 0.09 -3.90 1.41
N GLU A 62 -0.30 -3.63 2.65
CA GLU A 62 0.31 -4.25 3.84
C GLU A 62 -0.01 -5.76 3.88
N ASP A 63 -1.26 -6.14 3.61
CA ASP A 63 -1.70 -7.54 3.52
C ASP A 63 -0.97 -8.29 2.40
N ALA A 64 -0.86 -7.68 1.22
CA ALA A 64 -0.12 -8.26 0.09
C ALA A 64 1.37 -8.44 0.42
N SER A 65 1.98 -7.47 1.10
CA SER A 65 3.36 -7.56 1.57
C SER A 65 3.54 -8.72 2.56
N ALA A 66 2.61 -8.90 3.50
CA ALA A 66 2.64 -10.02 4.44
C ALA A 66 2.54 -11.37 3.73
N ILE A 67 1.64 -11.51 2.75
CA ILE A 67 1.53 -12.73 1.93
C ILE A 67 2.84 -13.02 1.18
N LEU A 68 3.45 -12.00 0.57
CA LEU A 68 4.72 -12.16 -0.13
C LEU A 68 5.87 -12.58 0.81
N GLN A 69 5.88 -12.07 2.05
CA GLN A 69 6.84 -12.53 3.05
C GLN A 69 6.64 -13.99 3.42
N VAL A 70 5.40 -14.46 3.60
CA VAL A 70 5.11 -15.87 3.86
C VAL A 70 5.56 -16.75 2.68
N CYS A 71 5.29 -16.32 1.43
CA CYS A 71 5.82 -16.99 0.24
C CYS A 71 7.35 -17.09 0.25
N ARG A 72 8.04 -15.99 0.56
CA ARG A 72 9.50 -15.91 0.54
C ARG A 72 10.16 -16.73 1.65
N HIS A 73 9.61 -16.69 2.86
CA HIS A 73 10.27 -17.25 4.05
C HIS A 73 9.80 -18.64 4.45
N THR A 74 8.62 -19.07 3.98
CA THR A 74 8.06 -20.38 4.33
C THR A 74 8.04 -21.30 3.11
N PHE A 75 7.36 -20.88 2.04
CA PHE A 75 7.11 -21.77 0.91
C PHE A 75 8.35 -21.98 0.03
N LEU A 76 9.10 -20.92 -0.32
CA LEU A 76 10.30 -21.07 -1.15
C LEU A 76 11.38 -21.96 -0.50
N PRO A 77 11.68 -21.85 0.81
CA PRO A 77 12.62 -22.78 1.45
C PRO A 77 12.12 -24.23 1.49
N GLN A 78 10.82 -24.45 1.70
CA GLN A 78 10.24 -25.80 1.66
C GLN A 78 10.36 -26.43 0.27
N ILE A 79 10.11 -25.66 -0.79
CA ILE A 79 10.28 -26.15 -2.17
C ILE A 79 11.74 -26.50 -2.43
N ARG A 80 12.71 -25.69 -1.98
CA ARG A 80 14.14 -26.01 -2.09
C ARG A 80 14.52 -27.28 -1.33
N GLN A 81 13.99 -27.47 -0.12
CA GLN A 81 14.23 -28.71 0.65
C GLN A 81 13.66 -29.95 -0.04
N ILE A 82 12.51 -29.82 -0.73
CA ILE A 82 11.94 -30.90 -1.53
C ILE A 82 12.81 -31.19 -2.76
N GLU A 83 13.32 -30.16 -3.44
CA GLU A 83 14.25 -30.33 -4.57
C GLU A 83 15.54 -31.05 -4.14
N GLU A 84 16.15 -30.59 -3.03
CA GLU A 84 17.36 -31.21 -2.47
C GLU A 84 17.13 -32.65 -2.00
N SER A 85 15.97 -32.98 -1.44
CA SER A 85 15.66 -34.34 -0.99
C SER A 85 15.40 -35.30 -2.15
N VAL A 86 14.77 -34.84 -3.23
CA VAL A 86 14.58 -35.63 -4.46
C VAL A 86 15.91 -35.94 -5.13
N ASP A 87 16.82 -34.96 -5.17
CA ASP A 87 18.17 -35.17 -5.70
C ASP A 87 18.99 -36.14 -4.82
N HIS A 88 18.84 -36.06 -3.50
CA HIS A 88 19.50 -36.99 -2.58
C HIS A 88 18.95 -38.42 -2.71
N ASP A 89 17.64 -38.59 -2.82
CA ASP A 89 17.02 -39.91 -3.02
C ASP A 89 17.39 -40.54 -4.37
N ALA A 90 17.47 -39.72 -5.43
CA ALA A 90 17.93 -40.18 -6.74
C ALA A 90 19.40 -40.61 -6.72
N ALA A 91 20.25 -39.85 -6.01
CA ALA A 91 21.66 -40.20 -5.81
C ALA A 91 21.84 -41.46 -4.96
N LEU A 92 21.05 -41.63 -3.90
CA LEU A 92 21.10 -42.82 -3.03
C LEU A 92 20.71 -44.09 -3.80
N LYS A 93 19.59 -44.07 -4.53
CA LYS A 93 19.15 -45.22 -5.35
C LYS A 93 20.18 -45.61 -6.41
N LYS A 94 20.89 -44.64 -7.00
CA LYS A 94 21.96 -44.91 -7.97
C LYS A 94 23.19 -45.54 -7.30
N ALA A 95 23.55 -45.10 -6.10
CA ALA A 95 24.63 -45.68 -5.32
C ALA A 95 24.29 -47.12 -4.86
N GLU A 96 23.07 -47.35 -4.37
CA GLU A 96 22.58 -48.67 -3.98
C GLU A 96 22.53 -49.64 -5.16
N ALA A 97 22.04 -49.20 -6.33
CA ALA A 97 22.02 -50.03 -7.55
C ALA A 97 23.43 -50.45 -8.00
N SER A 98 24.43 -49.60 -7.77
CA SER A 98 25.84 -49.90 -8.09
C SER A 98 26.49 -50.87 -7.10
N LEU A 99 26.03 -50.87 -5.83
CA LEU A 99 26.49 -51.80 -4.78
C LEU A 99 25.92 -53.21 -4.94
N ILE A 100 24.76 -53.37 -5.58
CA ILE A 100 24.11 -54.69 -5.81
C ILE A 100 24.64 -55.38 -7.09
N THR A 101 25.31 -54.64 -7.97
CA THR A 101 25.85 -55.15 -9.25
C THR A 101 27.36 -55.48 -9.21
N THR A 102 27.96 -55.52 -8.01
CA THR A 102 29.34 -56.01 -7.79
C THR A 102 29.31 -57.29 -6.97
#